data_AF-A0A934QJC7-F1
#
_entry.id   AF-A0A934QJC7-F1
#
_cell.length_a   1.000
_cell.length_b   1.000
_cell.length_c   1.000
_cell.angle_alpha   90.00
_cell.angle_beta   90.00
_cell.angle_gamma   90.00
#
_symmetry.space_group_name_H-M   'P 1'
#
loop_
_entity.id
_entity.type
_entity.pdbx_description
1 polymer ?
#
loop_
_entity_poly.entity_id
_entity_poly.type
_entity_poly.pdbx_seq_one_letter_code
_entity_poly.pdbx_strand_id
1 'polypeptide(L)'
;MVAPESPRTLEVRGASARVVRHPTAWRQRYRFRGRTQVRHTHTTRPGGNAITGSQDDTSAKARTYKDAGVDIDAGNTLVERIKPLAKATARAGAAGGLGGFGALFDLKEAGFTDPILVAATDGVGTKLKLAIDSGRHDTVGIDLVAMCANDLVVQGAEPLLFLDYYATGKLEVDGARDVVAGIAEGCRQAGCALVGGETAEMPGLYRTGDYDLAGFCVGAAERGQMIDGSTVEAGDAVIGLPSSGLHSNGYSLVRQVVADLGLSLDGTSPFDDSSTLADALLTPTRIYVPACLSAVRAGLVRALAHITGGGLPENLPRVLPDGLGARLDANAWELPGVFRWLTQAGGVAPEELARTFNCGIGMVVVVPQDQADLALAHLREQGEQAVQIGEIVTQQPSSPRIEIANRETAWQA
;
A
#
# COMPACT_ATOMS: atom_id res chain seq x y z
N MET A 1 20.72 -55.39 -46.35
CA MET A 1 21.13 -56.80 -46.18
C MET A 1 21.00 -57.14 -44.70
N VAL A 2 20.30 -58.23 -44.38
CA VAL A 2 20.30 -58.99 -43.11
C VAL A 2 20.13 -58.21 -41.78
N ALA A 3 18.89 -58.22 -41.27
CA ALA A 3 18.65 -58.65 -39.88
C ALA A 3 18.42 -60.19 -39.90
N PRO A 4 18.58 -60.94 -38.79
CA PRO A 4 17.51 -61.08 -37.77
C PRO A 4 18.12 -61.19 -36.33
N GLU A 5 17.50 -61.64 -35.23
CA GLU A 5 16.22 -62.31 -34.91
C GLU A 5 15.52 -61.73 -33.66
N SER A 6 14.23 -62.07 -33.51
CA SER A 6 13.57 -62.48 -32.26
C SER A 6 12.96 -63.88 -32.53
N PRO A 7 12.45 -64.70 -31.56
CA PRO A 7 11.00 -64.56 -31.22
C PRO A 7 10.41 -65.26 -29.94
N ARG A 8 9.11 -64.98 -29.69
CA ARG A 8 8.01 -65.78 -29.02
C ARG A 8 7.86 -65.91 -27.48
N THR A 9 6.92 -65.10 -26.96
CA THR A 9 5.69 -65.44 -26.18
C THR A 9 5.40 -66.87 -25.68
N LEU A 10 4.83 -66.97 -24.46
CA LEU A 10 3.68 -67.84 -24.15
C LEU A 10 2.86 -67.37 -22.91
N GLU A 11 1.54 -67.57 -22.98
CA GLU A 11 0.45 -67.22 -22.04
C GLU A 11 0.42 -68.13 -20.75
N VAL A 12 -0.51 -68.08 -19.75
CA VAL A 12 -1.91 -67.61 -19.66
C VAL A 12 -2.46 -67.48 -18.19
N ARG A 13 -3.55 -66.70 -17.97
CA ARG A 13 -4.58 -66.68 -16.85
C ARG A 13 -4.21 -66.47 -15.34
N GLY A 14 -4.52 -65.26 -14.83
CA GLY A 14 -5.78 -64.93 -14.11
C GLY A 14 -5.97 -65.18 -12.58
N ALA A 15 -6.17 -64.11 -11.79
CA ALA A 15 -7.08 -64.03 -10.61
C ALA A 15 -7.31 -62.60 -10.03
N SER A 16 -8.59 -62.20 -9.94
CA SER A 16 -9.29 -61.13 -9.15
C SER A 16 -8.59 -60.00 -8.34
N ALA A 17 -9.10 -58.77 -8.57
CA ALA A 17 -9.48 -57.71 -7.60
C ALA A 17 -8.39 -57.00 -6.74
N ARG A 18 -8.54 -55.73 -6.27
CA ARG A 18 -9.71 -54.82 -6.14
C ARG A 18 -9.39 -53.38 -6.57
N VAL A 19 -10.42 -52.65 -7.00
CA VAL A 19 -10.45 -51.17 -6.98
C VAL A 19 -10.66 -50.70 -5.53
N VAL A 20 -9.83 -49.78 -5.05
CA VAL A 20 -10.09 -49.03 -3.81
C VAL A 20 -10.45 -47.59 -4.17
N ARG A 21 -11.74 -47.26 -4.12
CA ARG A 21 -12.20 -45.87 -4.00
C ARG A 21 -12.09 -45.47 -2.54
N HIS A 22 -11.42 -44.35 -2.24
CA HIS A 22 -11.60 -43.66 -0.96
C HIS A 22 -12.59 -42.50 -1.14
N PRO A 23 -13.72 -42.48 -0.41
CA PRO A 23 -14.65 -41.37 -0.37
C PRO A 23 -14.36 -40.41 0.81
N THR A 24 -15.32 -39.48 1.03
CA THR A 24 -15.51 -38.58 2.19
C THR A 24 -14.66 -37.31 2.27
N ALA A 25 -15.18 -36.30 1.56
CA ALA A 25 -15.34 -34.91 1.97
C ALA A 25 -15.11 -34.57 3.46
N TRP A 26 -14.27 -33.56 3.70
CA TRP A 26 -14.18 -32.86 4.98
C TRP A 26 -15.15 -31.67 5.02
N ARG A 27 -16.28 -31.83 5.72
CA ARG A 27 -17.10 -30.70 6.20
C ARG A 27 -16.94 -30.60 7.72
N GLN A 28 -16.06 -29.72 8.20
CA GLN A 28 -16.05 -29.34 9.62
C GLN A 28 -16.93 -28.10 9.84
N ARG A 29 -18.04 -28.30 10.56
CA ARG A 29 -18.80 -27.22 11.19
C ARG A 29 -18.21 -26.96 12.57
N TYR A 30 -17.55 -25.82 12.77
CA TYR A 30 -17.16 -25.40 14.11
C TYR A 30 -18.39 -24.92 14.89
N ARG A 31 -18.69 -25.58 16.01
CA ARG A 31 -19.60 -25.07 17.07
C ARG A 31 -18.79 -24.85 18.33
N PHE A 32 -18.53 -23.59 18.67
CA PHE A 32 -17.92 -23.25 19.95
C PHE A 32 -18.94 -23.38 21.09
N ARG A 33 -18.71 -24.34 21.99
CA ARG A 33 -19.23 -24.32 23.37
C ARG A 33 -18.22 -24.99 24.30
N GLY A 34 -17.62 -24.19 25.18
CA GLY A 34 -16.73 -24.65 26.23
C GLY A 34 -16.51 -23.55 27.27
N ARG A 35 -17.34 -23.53 28.31
CA ARG A 35 -17.04 -22.76 29.53
C ARG A 35 -16.05 -23.58 30.36
N THR A 36 -14.89 -23.04 30.66
CA THR A 36 -13.94 -23.66 31.60
C THR A 36 -14.04 -22.92 32.94
N GLN A 37 -14.69 -23.53 33.93
CA GLN A 37 -14.58 -23.07 35.33
C GLN A 37 -13.32 -23.67 35.95
N VAL A 38 -12.41 -22.81 36.42
CA VAL A 38 -11.29 -23.25 37.26
C VAL A 38 -11.78 -23.38 38.70
N ARG A 39 -11.75 -24.60 39.24
CA ARG A 39 -11.96 -24.87 40.67
C ARG A 39 -10.62 -24.88 41.39
N HIS A 40 -10.39 -23.92 42.29
CA HIS A 40 -9.32 -24.01 43.28
C HIS A 40 -9.76 -24.91 44.45
N THR A 41 -8.99 -25.94 44.74
CA THR A 41 -9.18 -26.80 45.92
C THR A 41 -8.34 -26.29 47.09
N HIS A 42 -8.99 -25.79 48.15
CA HIS A 42 -8.31 -25.51 49.40
C HIS A 42 -8.03 -26.81 50.17
N THR A 43 -6.76 -27.05 50.50
CA THR A 43 -6.33 -28.02 51.51
C THR A 43 -5.92 -27.28 52.79
N THR A 44 -6.71 -27.44 53.84
CA THR A 44 -6.40 -26.90 55.18
C THR A 44 -5.47 -27.83 55.96
N ARG A 45 -4.42 -27.29 56.58
CA ARG A 45 -3.71 -27.89 57.72
C ARG A 45 -3.79 -26.94 58.92
N PRO A 46 -4.03 -27.43 60.14
CA PRO A 46 -4.14 -26.57 61.33
C PRO A 46 -2.83 -26.45 62.13
N GLY A 47 -2.65 -25.29 62.76
CA GLY A 47 -1.84 -25.11 63.98
C GLY A 47 -0.46 -24.47 63.82
N GLY A 48 -0.16 -23.48 64.67
CA GLY A 48 1.22 -23.07 64.98
C GLY A 48 1.52 -21.57 65.08
N ASN A 49 1.20 -20.98 66.24
CA ASN A 49 1.78 -19.75 66.84
C ASN A 49 1.94 -18.44 66.04
N ALA A 50 1.44 -17.37 66.65
CA ALA A 50 1.78 -15.99 66.30
C ALA A 50 3.22 -15.65 66.70
N ILE A 51 3.91 -14.89 65.86
CA ILE A 51 5.08 -14.09 66.22
C ILE A 51 4.80 -12.66 65.79
N THR A 52 4.78 -11.74 66.75
CA THR A 52 4.65 -10.30 66.51
C THR A 52 5.96 -9.75 65.97
N GLY A 53 6.05 -9.57 64.65
CA GLY A 53 7.12 -8.85 63.97
C GLY A 53 6.64 -7.48 63.49
N SER A 54 7.49 -6.46 63.60
CA SER A 54 7.19 -5.08 63.22
C SER A 54 6.76 -4.93 61.76
N GLN A 55 5.74 -4.10 61.52
CA GLN A 55 5.39 -3.62 60.19
C GLN A 55 6.44 -2.60 59.72
N ASP A 56 7.46 -3.06 59.00
CA ASP A 56 8.18 -2.17 58.07
C ASP A 56 7.27 -1.94 56.86
N ASP A 57 6.61 -0.78 56.83
CA ASP A 57 5.83 -0.32 55.67
C ASP A 57 6.78 0.06 54.53
N THR A 58 7.25 -0.98 53.83
CA THR A 58 7.82 -0.87 52.49
C THR A 58 6.81 -1.45 51.51
N SER A 59 5.68 -0.74 51.34
CA SER A 59 4.77 -0.95 50.22
C SER A 59 5.48 -0.68 48.89
N ALA A 60 6.21 -1.69 48.40
CA ALA A 60 6.86 -1.69 47.11
C ALA A 60 5.78 -1.46 46.04
N LYS A 61 5.69 -0.22 45.53
CA LYS A 61 4.65 0.19 44.60
C LYS A 61 4.62 -0.77 43.41
N ALA A 62 3.57 -1.58 43.32
CA ALA A 62 3.43 -2.59 42.30
C ALA A 62 3.45 -1.91 40.92
N ARG A 63 4.45 -2.25 40.10
CA ARG A 63 4.61 -1.68 38.76
C ARG A 63 3.54 -2.27 37.84
N THR A 64 2.67 -1.42 37.29
CA THR A 64 1.72 -1.81 36.26
C THR A 64 2.33 -1.62 34.87
N TYR A 65 1.74 -2.24 33.85
CA TYR A 65 2.13 -1.99 32.45
C TYR A 65 1.81 -0.53 32.03
N LYS A 66 0.80 0.07 32.68
CA LYS A 66 0.47 1.50 32.56
C LYS A 66 1.52 2.42 33.18
N ASP A 67 2.15 2.03 34.29
CA ASP A 67 3.33 2.74 34.84
C ASP A 67 4.56 2.64 33.91
N ALA A 68 4.61 1.62 33.04
CA ALA A 68 5.60 1.51 31.97
C ALA A 68 5.23 2.28 30.69
N GLY A 69 4.07 2.96 30.68
CA GLY A 69 3.61 3.82 29.60
C GLY A 69 2.84 3.13 28.48
N VAL A 70 2.16 2.00 28.76
CA VAL A 70 1.25 1.34 27.80
C VAL A 70 -0.17 1.24 28.35
N ASP A 71 -1.15 1.81 27.65
CA ASP A 71 -2.54 1.91 28.12
C ASP A 71 -3.49 0.99 27.35
N ILE A 72 -3.63 -0.24 27.85
CA ILE A 72 -4.54 -1.26 27.30
C ILE A 72 -6.00 -0.75 27.17
N ASP A 73 -6.45 0.12 28.07
CA ASP A 73 -7.81 0.69 28.01
C ASP A 73 -7.96 1.70 26.87
N ALA A 74 -6.90 2.44 26.52
CA ALA A 74 -6.87 3.33 25.37
C ALA A 74 -6.91 2.54 24.06
N GLY A 75 -6.13 1.45 23.96
CA GLY A 75 -6.17 0.52 22.82
C GLY A 75 -7.56 -0.09 22.61
N ASN A 76 -8.19 -0.59 23.68
CA ASN A 76 -9.57 -1.10 23.62
C ASN A 76 -10.58 -0.01 23.18
N THR A 77 -10.41 1.22 23.65
CA THR A 77 -11.26 2.37 23.27
C THR A 77 -11.09 2.71 21.78
N LEU A 78 -9.86 2.69 21.26
CA LEU A 78 -9.60 2.88 19.83
C LEU A 78 -10.30 1.79 19.01
N VAL A 79 -10.14 0.51 19.38
CA VAL A 79 -10.75 -0.64 18.68
C VAL A 79 -12.28 -0.48 18.55
N GLU A 80 -13.00 -0.07 19.60
CA GLU A 80 -14.45 0.17 19.51
C GLU A 80 -14.80 1.33 18.59
N ARG A 81 -13.97 2.39 18.54
CA ARG A 81 -14.17 3.57 17.67
C ARG A 81 -13.90 3.28 16.19
N ILE A 82 -12.98 2.39 15.86
CA ILE A 82 -12.60 2.08 14.47
C ILE A 82 -13.40 0.94 13.83
N LYS A 83 -14.09 0.10 14.62
CA LYS A 83 -14.99 -0.96 14.11
C LYS A 83 -15.98 -0.49 13.03
N PRO A 84 -16.66 0.66 13.14
CA PRO A 84 -17.55 1.17 12.09
C PRO A 84 -16.81 1.53 10.80
N LEU A 85 -15.59 2.06 10.91
CA LEU A 85 -14.75 2.48 9.79
C LEU A 85 -14.31 1.25 8.97
N ALA A 86 -13.71 0.25 9.63
CA ALA A 86 -13.36 -1.01 8.98
C ALA A 86 -14.57 -1.69 8.35
N LYS A 87 -15.73 -1.71 9.03
CA LYS A 87 -16.98 -2.27 8.47
C LYS A 87 -17.45 -1.56 7.19
N ALA A 88 -17.17 -0.27 7.01
CA ALA A 88 -17.52 0.48 5.81
C ALA A 88 -16.72 0.05 4.57
N THR A 89 -15.60 -0.67 4.75
CA THR A 89 -14.74 -1.20 3.67
C THR A 89 -15.11 -2.62 3.22
N ALA A 90 -16.19 -3.20 3.75
CA ALA A 90 -16.55 -4.58 3.50
C ALA A 90 -16.82 -4.88 2.01
N ARG A 91 -16.22 -5.95 1.50
CA ARG A 91 -16.39 -6.46 0.13
C ARG A 91 -16.60 -7.98 0.10
N ALA A 92 -17.04 -8.50 -1.04
CA ALA A 92 -17.15 -9.95 -1.28
C ALA A 92 -15.82 -10.65 -1.00
N GLY A 93 -15.89 -11.80 -0.32
CA GLY A 93 -14.74 -12.57 0.15
C GLY A 93 -14.21 -12.17 1.53
N ALA A 94 -14.37 -10.91 1.98
CA ALA A 94 -13.86 -10.49 3.29
C ALA A 94 -14.76 -11.02 4.44
N ALA A 95 -14.29 -12.06 5.14
CA ALA A 95 -15.07 -12.77 6.15
C ALA A 95 -14.60 -12.41 7.58
N GLY A 96 -15.21 -11.39 8.17
CA GLY A 96 -15.01 -11.04 9.57
C GLY A 96 -15.18 -9.55 9.88
N GLY A 97 -14.97 -9.21 11.14
CA GLY A 97 -14.80 -7.82 11.62
C GLY A 97 -13.69 -7.78 12.66
N LEU A 98 -13.21 -6.58 13.00
CA LEU A 98 -12.10 -6.38 13.92
C LEU A 98 -12.30 -7.07 15.28
N GLY A 99 -11.24 -7.68 15.82
CA GLY A 99 -11.21 -8.37 17.12
C GLY A 99 -11.12 -9.90 17.06
N GLY A 100 -10.94 -10.49 15.87
CA GLY A 100 -10.53 -11.90 15.73
C GLY A 100 -9.01 -12.08 15.75
N PHE A 101 -8.54 -13.32 15.94
CA PHE A 101 -7.10 -13.66 15.90
C PHE A 101 -6.43 -13.50 14.53
N GLY A 102 -7.23 -13.31 13.47
CA GLY A 102 -6.76 -13.14 12.11
C GLY A 102 -7.93 -12.95 11.15
N ALA A 103 -7.68 -12.24 10.06
CA ALA A 103 -8.63 -12.06 8.98
C ALA A 103 -8.77 -13.32 8.13
N LEU A 104 -9.95 -13.54 7.56
CA LEU A 104 -10.21 -14.60 6.57
C LEU A 104 -10.70 -13.94 5.27
N PHE A 105 -10.20 -14.44 4.14
CA PHE A 105 -10.63 -13.97 2.82
C PHE A 105 -10.92 -15.16 1.89
N ASP A 106 -12.15 -15.25 1.39
CA ASP A 106 -12.58 -16.24 0.40
C ASP A 106 -12.39 -15.68 -1.02
N LEU A 107 -11.30 -16.11 -1.66
CA LEU A 107 -10.96 -15.74 -3.04
C LEU A 107 -12.02 -16.17 -4.05
N LYS A 108 -12.75 -17.27 -3.80
CA LYS A 108 -13.78 -17.76 -4.70
C LYS A 108 -15.05 -16.92 -4.58
N GLU A 109 -15.41 -16.47 -3.38
CA GLU A 109 -16.50 -15.52 -3.18
C GLU A 109 -16.17 -14.15 -3.79
N ALA A 110 -14.90 -13.74 -3.77
CA ALA A 110 -14.40 -12.57 -4.49
C ALA A 110 -14.33 -12.73 -6.02
N GLY A 111 -14.66 -13.91 -6.57
CA GLY A 111 -14.80 -14.15 -8.01
C GLY A 111 -13.62 -14.83 -8.71
N PHE A 112 -12.53 -15.17 -8.00
CA PHE A 112 -11.34 -15.78 -8.61
C PHE A 112 -11.48 -17.29 -8.83
N THR A 113 -10.79 -17.78 -9.86
CA THR A 113 -10.77 -19.18 -10.31
C THR A 113 -9.41 -19.86 -10.06
N ASP A 114 -8.31 -19.26 -10.52
CA ASP A 114 -6.92 -19.69 -10.25
C ASP A 114 -6.04 -18.48 -9.90
N PRO A 115 -6.27 -17.86 -8.73
CA PRO A 115 -5.58 -16.65 -8.34
C PRO A 115 -4.10 -16.89 -7.99
N ILE A 116 -3.27 -15.91 -8.35
CA ILE A 116 -1.97 -15.65 -7.72
C ILE A 116 -2.19 -14.50 -6.73
N LEU A 117 -1.76 -14.69 -5.48
CA LEU A 117 -1.71 -13.61 -4.50
C LEU A 117 -0.48 -12.73 -4.73
N VAL A 118 -0.69 -11.42 -4.69
CA VAL A 118 0.37 -10.41 -4.75
C VAL A 118 0.29 -9.59 -3.46
N ALA A 119 1.42 -9.33 -2.81
CA ALA A 119 1.47 -8.60 -1.54
C ALA A 119 2.46 -7.46 -1.62
N ALA A 120 2.08 -6.32 -1.04
CA ALA A 120 2.89 -5.11 -0.93
C ALA A 120 2.86 -4.61 0.52
N THR A 121 3.96 -4.01 0.97
CA THR A 121 4.03 -3.30 2.24
C THR A 121 4.83 -2.02 2.06
N ASP A 122 4.34 -0.94 2.64
CA ASP A 122 4.96 0.38 2.57
C ASP A 122 4.57 1.22 3.79
N GLY A 123 5.25 2.36 3.97
CA GLY A 123 4.93 3.38 4.95
C GLY A 123 4.59 4.71 4.29
N VAL A 124 4.15 5.69 5.10
CA VAL A 124 3.92 7.07 4.61
C VAL A 124 5.23 7.87 4.53
N GLY A 125 6.27 7.45 5.26
CA GLY A 125 7.56 8.13 5.29
C GLY A 125 7.50 9.51 5.95
N THR A 126 8.41 10.41 5.57
CA THR A 126 8.60 11.69 6.28
C THR A 126 7.48 12.71 6.10
N LYS A 127 6.47 12.42 5.28
CA LYS A 127 5.19 13.17 5.25
C LYS A 127 4.47 13.12 6.60
N LEU A 128 4.61 12.03 7.37
CA LEU A 128 4.06 11.91 8.73
C LEU A 128 4.51 13.05 9.64
N LYS A 129 5.72 13.60 9.44
CA LYS A 129 6.16 14.72 10.26
C LYS A 129 5.39 16.00 9.98
N LEU A 130 4.95 16.28 8.76
CA LEU A 130 4.06 17.43 8.53
C LEU A 130 2.68 17.22 9.16
N ALA A 131 2.16 15.99 9.13
CA ALA A 131 0.90 15.63 9.80
C ALA A 131 1.00 15.81 11.32
N ILE A 132 2.09 15.35 11.95
CA ILE A 132 2.38 15.54 13.38
C ILE A 132 2.59 17.01 13.71
N ASP A 133 3.48 17.71 12.98
CA ASP A 133 3.88 19.09 13.25
C ASP A 133 2.70 20.09 13.04
N SER A 134 1.64 19.72 12.31
CA SER A 134 0.41 20.51 12.09
C SER A 134 -0.87 19.97 12.75
N GLY A 135 -0.84 18.79 13.36
CA GLY A 135 -2.02 18.14 13.95
C GLY A 135 -3.08 17.63 12.96
N ARG A 136 -2.72 17.43 11.69
CA ARG A 136 -3.62 17.01 10.60
C ARG A 136 -3.37 15.55 10.23
N HIS A 137 -4.20 14.64 10.74
CA HIS A 137 -3.95 13.19 10.73
C HIS A 137 -4.89 12.38 9.82
N ASP A 138 -5.94 12.99 9.30
CA ASP A 138 -7.04 12.36 8.59
C ASP A 138 -6.71 11.91 7.15
N THR A 139 -5.74 12.56 6.50
CA THR A 139 -5.36 12.22 5.11
C THR A 139 -4.22 11.19 5.01
N VAL A 140 -3.31 11.09 6.00
CA VAL A 140 -2.13 10.21 5.88
C VAL A 140 -2.47 8.71 5.88
N GLY A 141 -3.65 8.33 6.36
CA GLY A 141 -4.14 6.97 6.18
C GLY A 141 -4.46 6.63 4.70
N ILE A 142 -4.88 7.61 3.91
CA ILE A 142 -5.11 7.45 2.46
C ILE A 142 -3.75 7.27 1.76
N ASP A 143 -2.73 8.05 2.13
CA ASP A 143 -1.36 7.88 1.63
C ASP A 143 -0.84 6.45 1.85
N LEU A 144 -1.01 5.91 3.07
CA LEU A 144 -0.55 4.57 3.43
C LEU A 144 -1.17 3.48 2.53
N VAL A 145 -2.48 3.58 2.27
CA VAL A 145 -3.17 2.63 1.40
C VAL A 145 -2.77 2.83 -0.06
N ALA A 146 -2.68 4.09 -0.51
CA ALA A 146 -2.37 4.41 -1.90
C ALA A 146 -0.98 3.89 -2.32
N MET A 147 0.03 4.06 -1.47
CA MET A 147 1.38 3.53 -1.71
C MET A 147 1.34 2.02 -1.97
N CYS A 148 0.73 1.24 -1.06
CA CYS A 148 0.66 -0.21 -1.20
C CYS A 148 -0.24 -0.66 -2.38
N ALA A 149 -1.39 -0.01 -2.58
CA ALA A 149 -2.40 -0.46 -3.52
C ALA A 149 -2.07 -0.11 -4.98
N ASN A 150 -1.40 1.02 -5.22
CA ASN A 150 -0.89 1.38 -6.53
C ASN A 150 0.26 0.44 -6.97
N ASP A 151 1.08 -0.05 -6.05
CA ASP A 151 2.13 -1.04 -6.35
C ASP A 151 1.58 -2.42 -6.74
N LEU A 152 0.44 -2.83 -6.17
CA LEU A 152 -0.26 -4.05 -6.59
C LEU A 152 -0.83 -3.91 -8.02
N VAL A 153 -1.47 -2.78 -8.34
CA VAL A 153 -2.14 -2.61 -9.64
C VAL A 153 -1.15 -2.58 -10.80
N VAL A 154 0.12 -2.23 -10.57
CA VAL A 154 1.19 -2.29 -11.57
C VAL A 154 1.34 -3.68 -12.21
N GLN A 155 1.09 -4.74 -11.43
CA GLN A 155 1.13 -6.14 -11.91
C GLN A 155 -0.23 -6.65 -12.42
N GLY A 156 -1.24 -5.78 -12.54
CA GLY A 156 -2.62 -6.14 -12.86
C GLY A 156 -3.38 -6.78 -11.69
N ALA A 157 -2.84 -6.78 -10.47
CA ALA A 157 -3.48 -7.38 -9.30
C ALA A 157 -4.54 -6.45 -8.69
N GLU A 158 -5.71 -7.00 -8.38
CA GLU A 158 -6.78 -6.29 -7.68
C GLU A 158 -6.52 -6.33 -6.16
N PRO A 159 -6.43 -5.17 -5.46
CA PRO A 159 -6.35 -5.11 -4.01
C PRO A 159 -7.59 -5.73 -3.33
N LEU A 160 -7.37 -6.68 -2.41
CA LEU A 160 -8.45 -7.43 -1.75
C LEU A 160 -8.60 -7.07 -0.29
N LEU A 161 -7.48 -7.04 0.44
CA LEU A 161 -7.46 -6.75 1.87
C LEU A 161 -6.26 -5.90 2.25
N PHE A 162 -6.43 -5.14 3.32
CA PHE A 162 -5.45 -4.25 3.90
C PHE A 162 -5.34 -4.51 5.41
N LEU A 163 -4.12 -4.46 5.92
CA LEU A 163 -3.83 -4.37 7.35
C LEU A 163 -2.90 -3.20 7.64
N ASP A 164 -2.99 -2.65 8.84
CA ASP A 164 -2.14 -1.57 9.32
C ASP A 164 -1.40 -1.91 10.61
N TYR A 165 -0.25 -1.26 10.83
CA TYR A 165 0.49 -1.26 12.08
C TYR A 165 0.78 0.17 12.49
N TYR A 166 0.18 0.60 13.60
CA TYR A 166 0.33 1.92 14.19
C TYR A 166 1.28 1.86 15.39
N ALA A 167 2.44 2.50 15.29
CA ALA A 167 3.43 2.58 16.36
C ALA A 167 3.54 4.01 16.90
N THR A 168 3.59 4.20 18.22
CA THR A 168 3.73 5.53 18.83
C THR A 168 4.41 5.50 20.20
N GLY A 169 4.90 6.64 20.67
CA GLY A 169 5.46 6.79 22.02
C GLY A 169 4.40 6.81 23.13
N LYS A 170 3.18 7.26 22.81
CA LYS A 170 1.99 7.26 23.68
C LYS A 170 0.74 7.40 22.81
N LEU A 171 -0.28 6.59 23.03
CA LEU A 171 -1.49 6.62 22.21
C LEU A 171 -2.38 7.84 22.53
N GLU A 172 -2.57 8.71 21.53
CA GLU A 172 -3.61 9.74 21.53
C GLU A 172 -4.78 9.28 20.66
N VAL A 173 -5.86 8.83 21.31
CA VAL A 173 -6.94 8.03 20.70
C VAL A 173 -7.67 8.76 19.56
N ASP A 174 -7.83 10.08 19.64
CA ASP A 174 -8.51 10.85 18.60
C ASP A 174 -7.66 10.95 17.32
N GLY A 175 -6.36 11.27 17.43
CA GLY A 175 -5.45 11.30 16.28
C GLY A 175 -5.26 9.91 15.64
N ALA A 176 -5.17 8.85 16.44
CA ALA A 176 -5.12 7.48 15.92
C ALA A 176 -6.42 7.07 15.21
N ARG A 177 -7.59 7.50 15.71
CA ARG A 177 -8.88 7.31 15.02
C ARG A 177 -8.89 8.00 13.66
N ASP A 178 -8.34 9.21 13.55
CA ASP A 178 -8.32 9.98 12.31
C ASP A 178 -7.40 9.35 11.26
N VAL A 179 -6.23 8.85 11.67
CA VAL A 179 -5.39 8.02 10.78
C VAL A 179 -6.17 6.81 10.25
N VAL A 180 -6.84 6.04 11.13
CA VAL A 180 -7.60 4.85 10.71
C VAL A 180 -8.83 5.20 9.87
N ALA A 181 -9.42 6.39 10.04
CA ALA A 181 -10.46 6.90 9.15
C ALA A 181 -9.92 7.15 7.73
N GLY A 182 -8.72 7.74 7.63
CA GLY A 182 -7.99 7.87 6.37
C GLY A 182 -7.67 6.51 5.73
N ILE A 183 -7.24 5.52 6.52
CA ILE A 183 -6.97 4.16 6.02
C ILE A 183 -8.25 3.52 5.48
N ALA A 184 -9.37 3.63 6.21
CA ALA A 184 -10.65 3.10 5.76
C ALA A 184 -11.15 3.78 4.47
N GLU A 185 -10.97 5.09 4.33
CA GLU A 185 -11.30 5.83 3.11
C GLU A 185 -10.39 5.43 1.93
N GLY A 186 -9.08 5.30 2.15
CA GLY A 186 -8.14 4.78 1.16
C GLY A 186 -8.52 3.36 0.70
N CYS A 187 -8.89 2.48 1.64
CA CYS A 187 -9.37 1.13 1.33
C CYS A 187 -10.64 1.17 0.47
N ARG A 188 -11.59 2.06 0.80
CA ARG A 188 -12.82 2.26 0.03
C ARG A 188 -12.54 2.74 -1.40
N GLN A 189 -11.56 3.62 -1.60
CA GLN A 189 -11.13 4.09 -2.93
C GLN A 189 -10.39 3.01 -3.72
N ALA A 190 -9.52 2.23 -3.07
CA ALA A 190 -8.80 1.12 -3.68
C ALA A 190 -9.67 -0.12 -3.93
N GLY A 191 -10.84 -0.21 -3.30
CA GLY A 191 -11.75 -1.35 -3.39
C GLY A 191 -11.33 -2.57 -2.55
N CYS A 192 -10.50 -2.38 -1.51
CA CYS A 192 -10.08 -3.44 -0.60
C CYS A 192 -10.75 -3.31 0.79
N ALA A 193 -10.76 -4.38 1.57
CA ALA A 193 -11.26 -4.36 2.95
C ALA A 193 -10.13 -4.12 3.95
N LEU A 194 -10.34 -3.20 4.90
CA LEU A 194 -9.54 -3.08 6.12
C LEU A 194 -9.95 -4.21 7.07
N VAL A 195 -9.16 -5.28 7.12
CA VAL A 195 -9.55 -6.55 7.79
C VAL A 195 -8.94 -6.76 9.17
N GLY A 196 -7.91 -5.98 9.52
CA GLY A 196 -7.22 -6.08 10.80
C GLY A 196 -6.10 -5.06 10.89
N GLY A 197 -5.56 -4.87 12.08
CA GLY A 197 -4.42 -4.00 12.34
C GLY A 197 -3.94 -4.17 13.77
N GLU A 198 -2.85 -3.49 14.13
CA GLU A 198 -2.24 -3.55 15.46
C GLU A 198 -1.81 -2.14 15.92
N THR A 199 -1.89 -1.87 17.22
CA THR A 199 -1.55 -0.56 17.82
C THR A 199 -0.57 -0.75 18.97
N ALA A 200 0.65 -0.26 18.79
CA ALA A 200 1.76 -0.47 19.71
C ALA A 200 2.24 0.84 20.36
N GLU A 201 2.02 0.97 21.67
CA GLU A 201 2.68 1.99 22.50
C GLU A 201 4.07 1.50 22.89
N MET A 202 5.10 2.24 22.46
CA MET A 202 6.52 1.95 22.68
C MET A 202 7.25 3.19 23.23
N PRO A 203 6.92 3.61 24.46
CA PRO A 203 7.59 4.72 25.13
C PRO A 203 9.09 4.46 25.25
N GLY A 204 9.90 5.46 24.90
CA GLY A 204 11.36 5.36 24.90
C GLY A 204 11.98 4.86 23.59
N LEU A 205 11.18 4.28 22.67
CA LEU A 205 11.57 4.10 21.26
C LEU A 205 11.12 5.30 20.42
N TYR A 206 9.85 5.67 20.54
CA TYR A 206 9.27 6.85 19.89
C TYR A 206 9.21 8.04 20.86
N ARG A 207 9.33 9.26 20.32
CA ARG A 207 9.13 10.49 21.09
C ARG A 207 7.63 10.70 21.35
N THR A 208 7.29 11.41 22.41
CA THR A 208 5.90 11.80 22.69
C THR A 208 5.34 12.62 21.53
N GLY A 209 4.16 12.25 21.02
CA GLY A 209 3.52 12.87 19.86
C GLY A 209 3.95 12.27 18.51
N ASP A 210 5.06 11.53 18.46
CA ASP A 210 5.49 10.85 17.24
C ASP A 210 4.76 9.51 17.09
N TYR A 211 4.34 9.23 15.85
CA TYR A 211 3.87 7.93 15.41
C TYR A 211 4.45 7.56 14.05
N ASP A 212 4.39 6.28 13.74
CA ASP A 212 4.84 5.68 12.48
C ASP A 212 3.81 4.64 12.02
N LEU A 213 3.69 4.46 10.71
CA LEU A 213 2.66 3.67 10.06
C LEU A 213 3.28 2.71 9.04
N ALA A 214 2.95 1.42 9.16
CA ALA A 214 3.21 0.44 8.12
C ALA A 214 1.88 -0.15 7.61
N GLY A 215 1.74 -0.24 6.29
CA GLY A 215 0.60 -0.81 5.59
C GLY A 215 0.96 -2.15 4.98
N PHE A 216 -0.03 -3.03 4.86
CA PHE A 216 0.12 -4.36 4.28
C PHE A 216 -1.08 -4.62 3.38
N CYS A 217 -0.90 -4.51 2.07
CA CYS A 217 -1.96 -4.79 1.11
C CYS A 217 -1.73 -6.14 0.44
N VAL A 218 -2.78 -6.96 0.38
CA VAL A 218 -2.79 -8.22 -0.37
C VAL A 218 -3.87 -8.12 -1.44
N GLY A 219 -3.46 -8.36 -2.68
CA GLY A 219 -4.33 -8.45 -3.84
C GLY A 219 -4.23 -9.79 -4.54
N ALA A 220 -4.97 -9.95 -5.64
CA ALA A 220 -4.85 -11.12 -6.51
C ALA A 220 -5.02 -10.77 -7.99
N ALA A 221 -4.36 -11.55 -8.84
CA ALA A 221 -4.57 -11.60 -10.28
C ALA A 221 -4.88 -13.05 -10.70
N GLU A 222 -5.65 -13.24 -11.78
CA GLU A 222 -5.80 -14.58 -12.37
C GLU A 222 -4.48 -15.02 -13.02
N ARG A 223 -4.14 -16.31 -12.88
CA ARG A 223 -2.92 -16.86 -13.47
C ARG A 223 -2.89 -16.65 -15.00
N GLY A 224 -1.84 -16.01 -15.48
CA GLY A 224 -1.67 -15.67 -16.90
C GLY A 224 -2.35 -14.37 -17.35
N GLN A 225 -2.93 -13.59 -16.43
CA GLN A 225 -3.43 -12.22 -16.69
C GLN A 225 -2.59 -11.14 -16.00
N MET A 226 -1.48 -11.53 -15.36
CA MET A 226 -0.53 -10.59 -14.76
C MET A 226 0.18 -9.74 -15.82
N ILE A 227 0.52 -8.51 -15.45
CA ILE A 227 1.36 -7.61 -16.23
C ILE A 227 2.78 -7.69 -15.69
N ASP A 228 3.73 -8.01 -16.59
CA ASP A 228 5.16 -8.10 -16.28
C ASP A 228 6.04 -7.22 -17.20
N GLY A 229 5.42 -6.46 -18.11
CA GLY A 229 6.10 -5.62 -19.09
C GLY A 229 6.76 -6.39 -20.25
N SER A 230 6.70 -7.72 -20.28
CA SER A 230 7.34 -8.55 -21.32
C SER A 230 6.80 -8.29 -22.73
N THR A 231 5.58 -7.75 -22.83
CA THR A 231 4.91 -7.39 -24.09
C THR A 231 5.16 -5.95 -24.54
N VAL A 232 6.02 -5.17 -23.87
CA VAL A 232 6.33 -3.79 -24.31
C VAL A 232 7.27 -3.77 -25.52
N GLU A 233 6.97 -2.91 -26.49
CA GLU A 233 7.69 -2.78 -27.76
C GLU A 233 8.11 -1.33 -28.03
N ALA A 234 9.17 -1.14 -28.84
CA ALA A 234 9.55 0.18 -29.31
C ALA A 234 8.44 0.78 -30.21
N GLY A 235 8.08 2.03 -29.94
CA GLY A 235 6.97 2.74 -30.57
C GLY A 235 5.67 2.71 -29.77
N ASP A 236 5.57 1.97 -28.65
CA ASP A 236 4.39 2.03 -27.77
C ASP A 236 4.20 3.43 -27.17
N ALA A 237 2.95 3.85 -26.99
CA ALA A 237 2.62 5.14 -26.40
C ALA A 237 2.78 5.11 -24.88
N VAL A 238 3.31 6.20 -24.31
CA VAL A 238 3.43 6.40 -22.86
C VAL A 238 2.39 7.42 -22.41
N ILE A 239 1.42 6.97 -21.63
CA ILE A 239 0.36 7.80 -21.04
C ILE A 239 0.68 8.06 -19.56
N GLY A 240 0.63 9.32 -19.14
CA GLY A 240 0.72 9.73 -17.75
C GLY A 240 -0.65 9.99 -17.14
N LEU A 241 -0.85 9.53 -15.90
CA LEU A 241 -1.97 9.91 -15.03
C LEU A 241 -1.48 10.96 -14.03
N PRO A 242 -2.10 12.15 -13.95
CA PRO A 242 -1.63 13.21 -13.07
C PRO A 242 -1.61 12.82 -11.59
N SER A 243 -0.59 13.28 -10.87
CA SER A 243 -0.51 13.21 -9.41
C SER A 243 -1.38 14.27 -8.76
N SER A 244 -1.73 14.06 -7.48
CA SER A 244 -2.36 15.08 -6.64
C SER A 244 -1.36 16.08 -6.04
N GLY A 245 -0.08 16.00 -6.43
CA GLY A 245 1.02 16.74 -5.83
C GLY A 245 2.19 15.81 -5.50
N LEU A 246 2.85 16.03 -4.36
CA LEU A 246 4.04 15.28 -3.92
C LEU A 246 3.80 13.78 -3.63
N HIS A 247 2.54 13.37 -3.49
CA HIS A 247 2.13 12.03 -3.00
C HIS A 247 2.73 11.74 -1.61
N SER A 248 3.57 10.71 -1.45
CA SER A 248 4.22 10.37 -0.18
C SER A 248 5.76 10.39 -0.23
N ASN A 249 6.35 11.02 -1.26
CA ASN A 249 7.79 10.95 -1.54
C ASN A 249 8.48 12.33 -1.50
N GLY A 250 9.78 12.35 -1.22
CA GLY A 250 10.61 13.58 -1.20
C GLY A 250 10.37 14.53 -0.02
N TYR A 251 9.48 14.21 0.93
CA TYR A 251 9.09 15.09 2.04
C TYR A 251 10.23 15.52 2.97
N SER A 252 11.34 14.80 3.02
CA SER A 252 12.54 15.22 3.76
C SER A 252 13.13 16.52 3.19
N LEU A 253 13.20 16.63 1.85
CA LEU A 253 13.67 17.82 1.15
C LEU A 253 12.64 18.96 1.25
N VAL A 254 11.35 18.64 1.12
CA VAL A 254 10.26 19.62 1.27
C VAL A 254 10.28 20.25 2.68
N ARG A 255 10.42 19.45 3.74
CA ARG A 255 10.53 19.95 5.12
C ARG A 255 11.77 20.82 5.34
N GLN A 256 12.89 20.52 4.67
CA GLN A 256 14.07 21.37 4.69
C GLN A 256 13.77 22.73 4.01
N VAL A 257 13.20 22.74 2.80
CA VAL A 257 12.84 23.99 2.10
C VAL A 257 11.87 24.85 2.90
N VAL A 258 10.85 24.25 3.54
CA VAL A 258 9.92 24.95 4.45
C VAL A 258 10.65 25.62 5.61
N ALA A 259 11.62 24.92 6.22
CA ALA A 259 12.40 25.45 7.34
C ALA A 259 13.40 26.54 6.91
N ASP A 260 14.12 26.33 5.81
CA ASP A 260 15.12 27.26 5.28
C ASP A 260 14.48 28.58 4.80
N LEU A 261 13.23 28.52 4.29
CA LEU A 261 12.42 29.70 3.93
C LEU A 261 11.64 30.29 5.12
N GLY A 262 11.69 29.68 6.31
CA GLY A 262 11.00 30.16 7.51
C GLY A 262 9.47 30.18 7.41
N LEU A 263 8.88 29.28 6.61
CA LEU A 263 7.43 29.26 6.35
C LEU A 263 6.66 28.60 7.52
N SER A 264 5.49 29.15 7.83
CA SER A 264 4.55 28.55 8.79
C SER A 264 3.63 27.55 8.09
N LEU A 265 3.40 26.39 8.71
CA LEU A 265 2.48 25.38 8.21
C LEU A 265 1.02 25.88 8.17
N ASP A 266 0.62 26.72 9.12
CA ASP A 266 -0.72 27.36 9.12
C ASP A 266 -0.77 28.68 8.34
N GLY A 267 0.34 29.09 7.71
CA GLY A 267 0.34 30.19 6.74
C GLY A 267 -0.27 29.79 5.41
N THR A 268 -0.68 30.75 4.60
CA THR A 268 -1.12 30.52 3.21
C THR A 268 -0.03 29.81 2.41
N SER A 269 -0.41 28.80 1.60
CA SER A 269 0.56 28.11 0.75
C SER A 269 1.12 29.04 -0.34
N PRO A 270 2.45 29.05 -0.59
CA PRO A 270 3.05 29.87 -1.64
C PRO A 270 2.79 29.35 -3.07
N PHE A 271 2.10 28.21 -3.20
CA PHE A 271 1.74 27.58 -4.48
C PHE A 271 0.24 27.23 -4.59
N ASP A 272 -0.57 27.60 -3.59
CA ASP A 272 -2.04 27.47 -3.59
C ASP A 272 -2.61 28.53 -2.64
N ASP A 273 -3.16 29.61 -3.18
CA ASP A 273 -3.68 30.72 -2.38
C ASP A 273 -5.01 30.40 -1.67
N SER A 274 -5.61 29.24 -1.98
CA SER A 274 -6.87 28.78 -1.39
C SER A 274 -6.71 27.98 -0.09
N SER A 275 -5.50 27.56 0.27
CA SER A 275 -5.23 26.65 1.39
C SER A 275 -4.04 27.04 2.26
N THR A 276 -3.90 26.38 3.42
CA THR A 276 -2.69 26.50 4.24
C THR A 276 -1.54 25.67 3.64
N LEU A 277 -0.30 26.02 3.96
CA LEU A 277 0.87 25.23 3.55
C LEU A 277 0.77 23.78 4.06
N ALA A 278 0.22 23.56 5.26
CA ALA A 278 -0.07 22.23 5.78
C ALA A 278 -1.04 21.46 4.88
N ASP A 279 -2.19 22.06 4.56
CA ASP A 279 -3.23 21.43 3.73
C ASP A 279 -2.69 21.10 2.33
N ALA A 280 -2.04 22.07 1.68
CA ALA A 280 -1.48 21.89 0.34
C ALA A 280 -0.44 20.76 0.30
N LEU A 281 0.46 20.69 1.30
CA LEU A 281 1.47 19.63 1.41
C LEU A 281 0.91 18.29 1.90
N LEU A 282 -0.22 18.27 2.61
CA LEU A 282 -0.88 17.05 3.11
C LEU A 282 -2.01 16.54 2.22
N THR A 283 -2.17 17.12 1.01
CA THR A 283 -2.99 16.56 -0.07
C THR A 283 -2.68 15.06 -0.22
N PRO A 284 -3.70 14.16 -0.12
CA PRO A 284 -3.46 12.73 -0.13
C PRO A 284 -3.02 12.21 -1.50
N THR A 285 -2.19 11.18 -1.50
CA THR A 285 -1.76 10.42 -2.67
C THR A 285 -2.97 9.88 -3.44
N ARG A 286 -2.95 10.05 -4.78
CA ARG A 286 -4.04 9.58 -5.64
C ARG A 286 -4.01 8.05 -5.77
N ILE A 287 -5.18 7.43 -5.65
CA ILE A 287 -5.38 5.98 -5.80
C ILE A 287 -5.86 5.70 -7.24
N TYR A 288 -5.02 5.06 -8.05
CA TYR A 288 -5.29 4.81 -9.47
C TYR A 288 -5.96 3.46 -9.74
N VAL A 289 -6.14 2.65 -8.69
CA VAL A 289 -6.57 1.24 -8.78
C VAL A 289 -7.81 1.01 -9.66
N PRO A 290 -8.94 1.75 -9.51
CA PRO A 290 -10.12 1.50 -10.33
C PRO A 290 -9.88 1.75 -11.82
N ALA A 291 -9.23 2.86 -12.16
CA ALA A 291 -8.94 3.26 -13.54
C ALA A 291 -7.95 2.29 -14.21
N CYS A 292 -6.85 1.94 -13.52
CA CYS A 292 -5.86 1.00 -14.03
C CYS A 292 -6.48 -0.39 -14.23
N LEU A 293 -7.14 -0.98 -13.23
CA LEU A 293 -7.79 -2.30 -13.39
C LEU A 293 -8.86 -2.30 -14.50
N SER A 294 -9.55 -1.18 -14.71
CA SER A 294 -10.49 -1.02 -15.82
C SER A 294 -9.78 -1.12 -17.18
N ALA A 295 -8.67 -0.40 -17.37
CA ALA A 295 -7.88 -0.46 -18.60
C ALA A 295 -7.20 -1.83 -18.82
N VAL A 296 -6.72 -2.47 -17.76
CA VAL A 296 -6.15 -3.84 -17.80
C VAL A 296 -7.21 -4.86 -18.25
N ARG A 297 -8.41 -4.83 -17.67
CA ARG A 297 -9.52 -5.72 -18.07
C ARG A 297 -10.04 -5.45 -19.49
N ALA A 298 -9.83 -4.24 -20.01
CA ALA A 298 -10.12 -3.90 -21.41
C ALA A 298 -9.02 -4.38 -22.40
N GLY A 299 -7.90 -4.92 -21.91
CA GLY A 299 -6.81 -5.43 -22.75
C GLY A 299 -5.93 -4.36 -23.39
N LEU A 300 -5.99 -3.11 -22.90
CA LEU A 300 -5.33 -1.95 -23.51
C LEU A 300 -3.85 -1.78 -23.08
N VAL A 301 -3.44 -2.48 -22.02
CA VAL A 301 -2.23 -2.16 -21.24
C VAL A 301 -1.13 -3.21 -21.46
N ARG A 302 0.08 -2.76 -21.81
CA ARG A 302 1.29 -3.60 -21.86
C ARG A 302 2.16 -3.49 -20.60
N ALA A 303 2.20 -2.31 -19.98
CA ALA A 303 2.86 -2.09 -18.69
C ALA A 303 2.22 -0.92 -17.91
N LEU A 304 2.46 -0.91 -16.60
CA LEU A 304 2.10 0.18 -15.68
C LEU A 304 3.32 0.53 -14.84
N ALA A 305 3.50 1.78 -14.42
CA ALA A 305 4.54 2.14 -13.45
C ALA A 305 4.03 3.19 -12.46
N HIS A 306 4.00 2.83 -11.17
CA HIS A 306 3.72 3.75 -10.08
C HIS A 306 4.95 4.66 -9.86
N ILE A 307 4.75 5.98 -9.81
CA ILE A 307 5.85 6.95 -9.78
C ILE A 307 6.05 7.47 -8.36
N THR A 308 6.96 6.80 -7.65
CA THR A 308 7.31 7.06 -6.23
C THR A 308 8.66 7.78 -6.13
N GLY A 309 9.40 7.59 -5.03
CA GLY A 309 10.80 8.00 -4.92
C GLY A 309 11.63 7.42 -6.08
N GLY A 310 12.61 8.18 -6.55
CA GLY A 310 13.31 7.91 -7.81
C GLY A 310 12.62 8.49 -9.06
N GLY A 311 11.38 8.97 -8.93
CA GLY A 311 10.63 9.66 -9.98
C GLY A 311 10.40 8.82 -11.24
N LEU A 312 10.13 9.49 -12.36
CA LEU A 312 10.06 8.84 -13.68
C LEU A 312 11.37 8.10 -14.05
N PRO A 313 12.59 8.65 -13.80
CA PRO A 313 13.84 8.02 -14.21
C PRO A 313 14.15 6.66 -13.56
N GLU A 314 13.72 6.41 -12.32
CA GLU A 314 13.98 5.12 -11.66
C GLU A 314 12.81 4.14 -11.70
N ASN A 315 11.56 4.61 -11.78
CA ASN A 315 10.39 3.75 -11.69
C ASN A 315 9.95 3.18 -13.04
N LEU A 316 9.90 4.01 -14.10
CA LEU A 316 9.49 3.56 -15.43
C LEU A 316 10.40 2.44 -15.99
N PRO A 317 11.75 2.45 -15.83
CA PRO A 317 12.61 1.35 -16.29
C PRO A 317 12.34 -0.02 -15.67
N ARG A 318 11.66 -0.09 -14.52
CA ARG A 318 11.42 -1.34 -13.77
C ARG A 318 10.43 -2.26 -14.49
N VAL A 319 9.64 -1.71 -15.42
CA VAL A 319 8.60 -2.42 -16.18
C VAL A 319 8.85 -2.42 -17.69
N LEU A 320 10.07 -2.06 -18.11
CA LEU A 320 10.50 -2.12 -19.49
C LEU A 320 11.45 -3.31 -19.70
N PRO A 321 11.35 -4.05 -20.81
CA PRO A 321 12.35 -5.03 -21.24
C PRO A 321 13.76 -4.43 -21.42
N ASP A 322 14.77 -5.28 -21.34
CA ASP A 322 16.16 -4.92 -21.65
C ASP A 322 16.29 -4.38 -23.08
N GLY A 323 17.09 -3.33 -23.25
CA GLY A 323 17.27 -2.67 -24.54
C GLY A 323 16.13 -1.71 -24.94
N LEU A 324 15.09 -1.56 -24.12
CA LEU A 324 14.07 -0.51 -24.27
C LEU A 324 14.23 0.58 -23.20
N GLY A 325 13.83 1.78 -23.58
CA GLY A 325 13.75 2.98 -22.76
C GLY A 325 12.51 3.81 -23.12
N ALA A 326 12.39 5.03 -22.60
CA ALA A 326 11.30 5.94 -22.96
C ALA A 326 11.82 7.35 -23.26
N ARG A 327 11.18 8.01 -24.23
CA ARG A 327 11.39 9.42 -24.56
C ARG A 327 10.11 10.18 -24.23
N LEU A 328 10.19 11.07 -23.25
CA LEU A 328 9.10 11.87 -22.72
C LEU A 328 9.31 13.34 -23.08
N ASP A 329 8.23 14.12 -23.21
CA ASP A 329 8.30 15.58 -23.41
C ASP A 329 7.65 16.31 -22.23
N ALA A 330 8.45 17.07 -21.47
CA ALA A 330 7.98 17.83 -20.32
C ALA A 330 6.94 18.91 -20.66
N ASN A 331 6.79 19.30 -21.94
CA ASN A 331 5.71 20.20 -22.37
C ASN A 331 4.34 19.51 -22.50
N ALA A 332 4.29 18.17 -22.48
CA ALA A 332 3.06 17.41 -22.70
C ALA A 332 2.12 17.38 -21.48
N TRP A 333 2.58 17.85 -20.31
CA TRP A 333 1.76 18.02 -19.11
C TRP A 333 2.15 19.29 -18.35
N GLU A 334 1.22 19.84 -17.56
CA GLU A 334 1.55 20.95 -16.68
C GLU A 334 2.28 20.44 -15.43
N LEU A 335 3.41 21.07 -15.07
CA LEU A 335 4.08 20.84 -13.79
C LEU A 335 3.29 21.50 -12.64
N PRO A 336 2.75 20.75 -11.65
CA PRO A 336 1.98 21.34 -10.56
C PRO A 336 2.73 22.39 -9.74
N GLY A 337 2.00 23.37 -9.20
CA GLY A 337 2.55 24.55 -8.52
C GLY A 337 3.55 24.25 -7.40
N VAL A 338 3.34 23.16 -6.63
CA VAL A 338 4.27 22.73 -5.57
C VAL A 338 5.68 22.45 -6.10
N PHE A 339 5.81 21.91 -7.31
CA PHE A 339 7.11 21.63 -7.91
C PHE A 339 7.76 22.89 -8.49
N ARG A 340 6.98 23.79 -9.11
CA ARG A 340 7.46 25.14 -9.51
C ARG A 340 7.96 25.94 -8.31
N TRP A 341 7.28 25.84 -7.16
CA TRP A 341 7.75 26.45 -5.91
C TRP A 341 9.06 25.81 -5.41
N LEU A 342 9.20 24.48 -5.46
CA LEU A 342 10.45 23.80 -5.11
C LEU A 342 11.64 24.20 -6.00
N THR A 343 11.43 24.42 -7.31
CA THR A 343 12.50 24.90 -8.21
C THR A 343 12.82 26.37 -7.96
N GLN A 344 11.81 27.25 -7.95
CA GLN A 344 11.98 28.70 -7.92
C GLN A 344 12.38 29.24 -6.53
N ALA A 345 11.71 28.79 -5.46
CA ALA A 345 11.95 29.26 -4.09
C ALA A 345 12.83 28.29 -3.30
N GLY A 346 12.67 26.98 -3.52
CA GLY A 346 13.49 25.95 -2.87
C GLY A 346 14.88 25.73 -3.50
N GLY A 347 15.14 26.31 -4.68
CA GLY A 347 16.42 26.16 -5.38
C GLY A 347 16.72 24.74 -5.88
N VAL A 348 15.70 23.86 -5.95
CA VAL A 348 15.87 22.47 -6.38
C VAL A 348 16.13 22.44 -7.89
N ALA A 349 17.29 21.91 -8.30
CA ALA A 349 17.64 21.78 -9.71
C ALA A 349 16.68 20.82 -10.45
N PRO A 350 16.33 21.06 -11.74
CA PRO A 350 15.39 20.21 -12.47
C PRO A 350 15.76 18.71 -12.52
N GLU A 351 17.05 18.37 -12.50
CA GLU A 351 17.49 16.97 -12.47
C GLU A 351 17.29 16.31 -11.09
N GLU A 352 17.47 17.07 -10.02
CA GLU A 352 17.15 16.61 -8.65
C GLU A 352 15.64 16.48 -8.48
N LEU A 353 14.87 17.44 -9.05
CA LEU A 353 13.42 17.39 -9.08
C LEU A 353 12.91 16.11 -9.76
N ALA A 354 13.43 15.79 -10.95
CA ALA A 354 13.08 14.59 -11.71
C ALA A 354 13.41 13.26 -10.99
N ARG A 355 14.45 13.26 -10.15
CA ARG A 355 14.89 12.07 -9.39
C ARG A 355 14.18 11.91 -8.06
N THR A 356 13.85 12.99 -7.38
CA THR A 356 13.24 12.93 -6.05
C THR A 356 11.71 12.91 -6.09
N PHE A 357 11.09 13.41 -7.16
CA PHE A 357 9.63 13.59 -7.23
C PHE A 357 8.98 13.02 -8.49
N ASN A 358 7.65 12.92 -8.45
CA ASN A 358 6.81 12.48 -9.56
C ASN A 358 6.57 13.57 -10.65
N CYS A 359 6.96 14.82 -10.37
CA CYS A 359 6.82 15.99 -11.27
C CYS A 359 5.46 16.14 -11.95
N GLY A 360 4.38 15.74 -11.28
CA GLY A 360 3.00 15.84 -11.79
C GLY A 360 2.43 14.57 -12.39
N ILE A 361 3.19 13.48 -12.55
CA ILE A 361 2.71 12.20 -13.09
C ILE A 361 2.87 11.11 -12.03
N GLY A 362 1.77 10.66 -11.42
CA GLY A 362 1.82 9.67 -10.33
C GLY A 362 1.75 8.21 -10.79
N MET A 363 1.25 7.95 -12.00
CA MET A 363 1.19 6.62 -12.61
C MET A 363 1.41 6.74 -14.11
N VAL A 364 2.15 5.81 -14.69
CA VAL A 364 2.36 5.68 -16.15
C VAL A 364 1.65 4.43 -16.65
N VAL A 365 1.05 4.51 -17.83
CA VAL A 365 0.42 3.41 -18.58
C VAL A 365 1.09 3.33 -19.95
N VAL A 366 1.64 2.16 -20.29
CA VAL A 366 2.22 1.88 -21.61
C VAL A 366 1.23 1.06 -22.43
N VAL A 367 0.91 1.53 -23.64
CA VAL A 367 -0.14 0.97 -24.50
C VAL A 367 0.33 0.89 -25.96
N PRO A 368 -0.22 -0.02 -26.79
CA PRO A 368 0.00 0.00 -28.24
C PRO A 368 -0.31 1.38 -28.83
N GLN A 369 0.54 1.90 -29.73
CA GLN A 369 0.36 3.23 -30.33
C GLN A 369 -0.93 3.35 -31.16
N ASP A 370 -1.42 2.26 -31.74
CA ASP A 370 -2.72 2.19 -32.44
C ASP A 370 -3.93 2.15 -31.49
N GLN A 371 -3.69 1.95 -30.18
CA GLN A 371 -4.70 2.00 -29.12
C GLN A 371 -4.58 3.23 -28.20
N ALA A 372 -3.62 4.13 -28.45
CA ALA A 372 -3.35 5.28 -27.58
C ALA A 372 -4.58 6.18 -27.34
N ASP A 373 -5.30 6.56 -28.40
CA ASP A 373 -6.52 7.38 -28.30
C ASP A 373 -7.64 6.65 -27.54
N LEU A 374 -7.78 5.35 -27.73
CA LEU A 374 -8.77 4.51 -27.03
C LEU A 374 -8.45 4.41 -25.54
N ALA A 375 -7.18 4.20 -25.18
CA ALA A 375 -6.73 4.18 -23.80
C ALA A 375 -6.89 5.54 -23.11
N LEU A 376 -6.56 6.64 -23.79
CA LEU A 376 -6.79 8.00 -23.28
C LEU A 376 -8.27 8.27 -23.02
N ALA A 377 -9.16 7.89 -23.95
CA ALA A 377 -10.61 8.02 -23.77
C ALA A 377 -11.11 7.18 -22.59
N HIS A 378 -10.73 5.90 -22.53
CA HIS A 378 -11.12 4.97 -21.47
C HIS A 378 -10.70 5.47 -20.08
N LEU A 379 -9.45 5.92 -19.92
CA LEU A 379 -8.94 6.46 -18.66
C LEU A 379 -9.67 7.74 -18.23
N ARG A 380 -10.03 8.61 -19.20
CA ARG A 380 -10.84 9.82 -18.95
C ARG A 380 -12.27 9.50 -18.55
N GLU A 381 -12.88 8.46 -19.10
CA GLU A 381 -14.19 7.96 -18.67
C GLU A 381 -14.17 7.38 -17.24
N GLN A 382 -13.01 6.91 -16.76
CA GLN A 382 -12.80 6.53 -15.36
C GLN A 382 -12.50 7.73 -14.43
N GLY A 383 -12.48 8.96 -14.95
CA GLY A 383 -12.25 10.19 -14.16
C GLY A 383 -10.79 10.62 -14.03
N GLU A 384 -9.87 10.03 -14.79
CA GLU A 384 -8.46 10.43 -14.84
C GLU A 384 -8.19 11.50 -15.91
N GLN A 385 -7.35 12.48 -15.60
CA GLN A 385 -6.92 13.49 -16.59
C GLN A 385 -5.73 12.96 -17.43
N ALA A 386 -5.91 11.77 -18.02
CA ALA A 386 -4.86 11.06 -18.75
C ALA A 386 -4.33 11.87 -19.94
N VAL A 387 -3.01 11.90 -20.10
CA VAL A 387 -2.28 12.62 -21.16
C VAL A 387 -1.20 11.73 -21.77
N GLN A 388 -0.99 11.76 -23.10
CA GLN A 388 0.18 11.11 -23.69
C GLN A 388 1.41 11.98 -23.42
N ILE A 389 2.39 11.43 -22.72
CA ILE A 389 3.61 12.14 -22.29
C ILE A 389 4.86 11.75 -23.09
N GLY A 390 4.77 10.71 -23.94
CA GLY A 390 5.89 10.24 -24.73
C GLY A 390 5.65 8.92 -25.44
N GLU A 391 6.75 8.23 -25.74
CA GLU A 391 6.82 6.96 -26.45
C GLU A 391 7.93 6.06 -25.88
N ILE A 392 7.80 4.74 -26.06
CA ILE A 392 8.86 3.76 -25.80
C ILE A 392 9.84 3.75 -26.99
N VAL A 393 11.13 3.73 -26.71
CA VAL A 393 12.21 3.78 -27.71
C VAL A 393 13.23 2.67 -27.48
N THR A 394 13.96 2.28 -28.52
CA THR A 394 15.16 1.45 -28.35
C THR A 394 16.22 2.23 -27.58
N GLN A 395 16.70 1.65 -26.48
CA GLN A 395 17.72 2.26 -25.62
C GLN A 395 19.03 2.44 -26.40
N GLN A 396 19.53 3.67 -26.46
CA GLN A 396 20.85 3.97 -27.03
C GLN A 396 21.94 3.80 -25.96
N PRO A 397 23.11 3.18 -26.25
CA PRO A 397 24.15 2.90 -25.24
C PRO A 397 24.72 4.13 -24.52
N SER A 398 24.59 5.33 -25.10
CA SER A 398 25.09 6.60 -24.56
C SER A 398 24.00 7.52 -23.98
N SER A 399 22.74 7.09 -23.96
CA SER A 399 21.60 7.89 -23.49
C SER A 399 21.08 7.35 -22.15
N PRO A 400 20.46 8.19 -21.30
CA PRO A 400 19.71 7.70 -20.15
C PRO A 400 18.56 6.80 -20.63
N ARG A 401 18.20 5.80 -19.83
CA ARG A 401 17.11 4.86 -20.19
C ARG A 401 15.74 5.55 -20.25
N ILE A 402 15.55 6.61 -19.47
CA ILE A 402 14.43 7.55 -19.58
C ILE A 402 15.00 8.92 -19.95
N GLU A 403 14.60 9.46 -21.09
CA GLU A 403 14.89 10.82 -21.51
C GLU A 403 13.64 11.69 -21.30
N ILE A 404 13.80 12.83 -20.61
CA ILE A 404 12.72 13.82 -20.43
C ILE A 404 13.15 15.10 -21.14
N ALA A 405 12.72 15.25 -22.39
CA ALA A 405 13.02 16.42 -23.21
C ALA A 405 12.34 17.68 -22.66
N ASN A 406 12.91 18.84 -22.95
CA ASN A 406 12.38 20.18 -22.64
C ASN A 406 12.18 20.49 -21.14
N ARG A 407 12.63 19.63 -20.21
CA ARG A 407 12.44 19.82 -18.75
C ARG A 407 13.03 21.14 -18.25
N GLU A 408 14.18 21.57 -18.77
CA GLU A 408 14.84 22.82 -18.37
C GLU A 408 13.98 24.05 -18.69
N THR A 409 13.26 24.05 -19.81
CA THR A 409 12.35 25.16 -20.18
C THR A 409 10.98 25.01 -19.54
N ALA A 410 10.42 23.79 -19.51
CA ALA A 410 9.06 23.53 -19.04
C ALA A 410 8.92 23.67 -17.51
N TRP A 411 9.98 23.42 -16.75
CA TRP A 411 9.94 23.40 -15.27
C TRP A 411 10.61 24.61 -14.60
N GLN A 412 11.14 25.55 -15.40
CA GLN A 412 11.65 26.85 -14.94
C GLN A 412 10.75 28.02 -15.34
N ALA A 413 9.78 27.79 -16.24
CA ALA A 413 8.68 28.71 -16.53
C ALA A 413 7.64 28.74 -15.39
#